data_AF-A0A960BV78-F1
#
_entry.id   AF-A0A960BV78-F1
#
_cell.length_a   1.000
_cell.length_b   1.000
_cell.length_c   1.000
_cell.angle_alpha   90.00
_cell.angle_beta   90.00
_cell.angle_gamma   90.00
#
_symmetry.space_group_name_H-M   'P 1'
#
loop_
_entity.id
_entity.type
_entity.pdbx_description
1 polymer ?
#
loop_
_entity_poly.entity_id
_entity_poly.type
_entity_poly.pdbx_seq_one_letter_code
_entity_poly.pdbx_strand_id
1 'polypeptide(L)' 'MPCWLDEELIDHSRLLGHRQVTDAYLLALATANNGRFVTLDQSISVDAVRHAEARNLTVI' A
#
# COMPACT_ATOMS: atom_id res chain seq x y z
N MET A 1 -8.94 16.78 15.91
CA MET A 1 -7.80 17.28 15.11
C MET A 1 -6.99 16.06 14.69
N PRO A 2 -7.02 15.58 13.44
CA PRO A 2 -6.14 14.48 13.06
C PRO A 2 -4.76 15.05 12.67
N CYS A 3 -3.70 14.43 13.19
CA CYS A 3 -2.31 14.69 12.92
C CYS A 3 -1.90 13.84 11.70
N TRP A 4 -1.30 14.43 10.67
CA TRP A 4 -1.12 13.84 9.33
C TRP A 4 0.24 13.15 9.13
N LEU A 5 0.83 12.59 10.18
CA LEU A 5 2.10 11.88 10.08
C LEU A 5 1.96 10.49 10.72
N ASP A 6 1.22 9.63 10.03
CA ASP A 6 1.25 8.18 10.26
C ASP A 6 2.59 7.63 9.74
N GLU A 7 3.62 7.79 10.56
CA GLU A 7 4.89 7.06 10.43
C GLU A 7 4.70 5.54 10.70
N GLU A 8 3.49 5.11 11.08
CA GLU A 8 3.11 3.73 11.36
C GLU A 8 2.64 2.92 10.14
N LEU A 9 2.53 3.51 8.95
CA LEU A 9 1.94 2.83 7.78
C LEU A 9 2.89 1.85 7.07
N ILE A 10 4.21 1.99 7.23
CA ILE A 10 5.18 1.27 6.41
C ILE A 10 6.07 0.38 7.28
N ASP A 11 5.84 -0.93 7.20
CA ASP A 11 6.72 -1.94 7.79
C ASP A 11 7.96 -2.14 6.90
N HIS A 12 9.03 -1.41 7.22
CA HIS A 12 10.30 -1.46 6.49
C HIS A 12 10.96 -2.84 6.49
N SER A 13 10.59 -3.75 7.41
CA SER A 13 11.16 -5.11 7.47
C SER A 13 10.69 -6.01 6.32
N ARG A 14 9.64 -5.59 5.59
CA ARG A 14 9.00 -6.35 4.51
C ARG A 14 9.35 -5.87 3.10
N LEU A 15 10.14 -4.80 2.97
CA LEU A 15 10.55 -4.23 1.69
C LEU A 15 11.82 -4.93 1.16
N LEU A 16 11.67 -6.13 0.60
CA LEU A 16 12.74 -6.99 0.07
C LEU A 16 13.22 -6.60 -1.36
N GLY A 17 12.88 -5.42 -1.88
CA GLY A 17 13.43 -4.90 -3.13
C GLY A 17 12.80 -3.58 -3.60
N HIS A 18 13.50 -2.82 -4.47
CA HIS A 18 13.06 -1.49 -4.93
C HIS A 18 11.63 -1.46 -5.51
N ARG A 19 11.24 -2.51 -6.24
CA ARG A 19 9.89 -2.66 -6.79
C ARG A 19 8.81 -2.74 -5.70
N GLN A 20 9.08 -3.48 -4.62
CA GLN A 20 8.17 -3.59 -3.49
C GLN A 20 7.96 -2.26 -2.76
N VAL A 21 8.96 -1.37 -2.76
CA VAL A 21 8.85 -0.02 -2.17
C VAL A 21 7.84 0.82 -2.95
N THR A 22 7.93 0.84 -4.28
CA THR A 22 7.00 1.61 -5.12
C THR A 22 5.59 1.07 -4.99
N ASP A 23 5.40 -0.25 -5.04
CA ASP A 23 4.07 -0.86 -4.96
C ASP A 23 3.42 -0.64 -3.58
N ALA A 24 4.21 -0.76 -2.50
CA ALA A 24 3.74 -0.44 -1.15
C ALA A 24 3.35 1.04 -1.01
N TYR A 25 4.13 1.96 -1.57
CA TYR A 25 3.80 3.39 -1.56
C TYR A 25 2.49 3.68 -2.31
N LEU A 26 2.30 3.10 -3.49
CA LEU A 26 1.07 3.31 -4.28
C LEU A 26 -0.17 2.71 -3.60
N LEU A 27 -0.03 1.55 -2.96
CA LEU A 27 -1.10 0.96 -2.15
C LEU A 27 -1.42 1.80 -0.91
N ALA A 28 -0.40 2.34 -0.22
CA ALA A 28 -0.57 3.26 0.90
C ALA A 28 -1.26 4.56 0.48
N LEU A 29 -0.87 5.12 -0.67
CA LEU A 29 -1.49 6.30 -1.25
C LEU A 29 -2.96 6.06 -1.58
N ALA A 30 -3.29 4.91 -2.18
CA ALA A 30 -4.67 4.52 -2.45
C ALA A 30 -5.47 4.35 -1.15
N THR A 31 -4.89 3.71 -0.14
CA THR A 31 -5.54 3.50 1.17
C THR A 31 -5.85 4.82 1.86
N ALA A 32 -4.87 5.73 1.96
CA ALA A 32 -5.01 7.02 2.61
C ALA A 32 -6.05 7.94 1.94
N ASN A 33 -6.27 7.78 0.63
CA ASN A 33 -7.20 8.60 -0.14
C ASN A 33 -8.54 7.91 -0.44
N ASN A 34 -8.83 6.75 0.18
CA ASN A 34 -9.98 5.91 -0.17
C ASN A 34 -10.07 5.55 -1.67
N GLY A 35 -8.92 5.52 -2.33
CA GLY A 35 -8.75 5.17 -3.73
C GLY A 35 -8.45 3.68 -3.95
N ARG A 36 -8.11 3.35 -5.20
CA ARG A 36 -7.81 1.99 -5.64
C ARG A 36 -6.54 1.99 -6.48
N PHE A 37 -5.57 1.17 -6.07
CA PHE A 37 -4.36 0.89 -6.83
C PHE A 37 -4.64 -0.28 -7.79
N VAL A 38 -4.52 -0.01 -9.09
CA VAL A 38 -4.72 -0.99 -10.15
C VAL A 38 -3.36 -1.39 -10.73
N THR A 39 -3.08 -2.69 -10.81
CA THR A 39 -1.77 -3.21 -11.22
C THR A 39 -1.91 -4.50 -12.05
N LEU A 40 -0.89 -4.80 -12.85
CA LEU A 40 -0.76 -6.09 -13.56
C LEU A 40 0.05 -7.11 -12.75
N ASP A 41 0.62 -6.68 -11.62
CA ASP A 41 1.50 -7.50 -10.81
C ASP A 41 0.71 -8.30 -9.76
N GLN A 42 0.67 -9.61 -9.97
CA GLN A 42 -0.01 -10.56 -9.07
C GLN A 42 0.78 -10.84 -7.78
N SER A 43 2.02 -10.37 -7.66
CA SER A 43 2.85 -10.60 -6.47
C SER A 43 2.53 -9.64 -5.32
N ILE A 44 1.75 -8.59 -5.57
CA ILE A 44 1.41 -7.57 -4.56
C ILE A 44 0.31 -8.10 -3.66
N SER A 45 0.58 -8.15 -2.35
CA SER A 45 -0.42 -8.48 -1.33
C SER A 45 -1.04 -7.21 -0.75
N VAL A 46 -2.35 -7.23 -0.51
CA VAL A 46 -3.05 -6.15 0.21
C VAL A 46 -2.50 -5.97 1.63
N ASP A 47 -2.01 -7.04 2.25
CA ASP A 47 -1.45 -7.02 3.61
C ASP A 47 -0.06 -6.36 3.70
N ALA A 48 0.48 -5.89 2.58
CA ALA A 48 1.73 -5.14 2.53
C ALA A 48 1.63 -3.75 3.18
N VAL A 49 0.41 -3.21 3.32
CA VAL A 49 0.13 -1.88 3.88
C VAL A 49 -0.90 -1.99 4.98
N ARG A 50 -0.63 -1.38 6.14
CA ARG A 50 -1.60 -1.36 7.24
C ARG A 50 -2.87 -0.60 6.82
N HIS A 51 -4.02 -1.09 7.25
CA HIS A 51 -5.34 -0.53 6.91
C HIS A 51 -5.74 -0.60 5.43
N ALA A 52 -4.91 -1.21 4.56
CA ALA A 52 -5.33 -1.50 3.21
C ALA A 52 -6.41 -2.58 3.23
N GLU A 53 -7.48 -2.33 2.47
CA GLU A 53 -8.58 -3.28 2.32
C GLU A 53 -8.62 -3.81 0.88
N ALA A 54 -9.36 -4.90 0.66
CA ALA A 54 -9.51 -5.50 -0.67
C ALA A 54 -10.02 -4.51 -1.73
N ARG A 55 -10.70 -3.42 -1.34
CA ARG A 55 -11.12 -2.36 -2.28
C ARG A 55 -9.96 -1.52 -2.82
N ASN A 56 -8.86 -1.44 -2.08
CA ASN A 56 -7.71 -0.58 -2.36
C ASN A 56 -6.73 -1.21 -3.34
N LEU A 57 -6.82 -2.51 -3.62
CA LEU A 57 -5.99 -3.22 -4.60
C LEU A 57 -6.87 -3.90 -5.65
N THR A 58 -6.51 -3.78 -6.92
CA THR A 58 -7.16 -4.51 -8.02
C THR A 58 -6.11 -4.96 -9.01
N VAL A 59 -6.07 -6.26 -9.28
CA VAL A 59 -5.18 -6.84 -10.27
C VAL A 59 -5.98 -7.08 -11.56
N ILE A 60 -5.47 -6.64 -12.70
CA ILE A 60 -6.09 -6.79 -14.02
C ILE A 60 -5.21 -7.56 -15.01
#